data_AF-A0A8T0JSS5-F1
#
_entry.id   AF-A0A8T0JSS5-F1
#
_cell.length_a   1.000
_cell.length_b   1.000
_cell.length_c   1.000
_cell.angle_alpha   90.00
_cell.angle_beta   90.00
_cell.angle_gamma   90.00
#
_symmetry.space_group_name_H-M   'P 1'
#
loop_
_entity.id
_entity.type
_entity.pdbx_description
1 polymer ?
#
loop_
_entity_poly.entity_id
_entity_poly.type
_entity_poly.pdbx_seq_one_letter_code
_entity_poly.pdbx_strand_id
1 'polypeptide(L)'
;METNECLQNNGGCWQDAAANITACRDTFRGRVCECPVIQNVQFVGDGYTHCEATGALRCAINNGGCWKETRGSTTFSACIDDHTKGCKCPPGFQGDGVNSCKDLDECKEKLACQCPECQCKNTWGSYECSCTDGLFYTRENDMCIGKYAASVTGGGIVWMVILILAVAGAGGYAFYKYRIRRYMDSEIRAIMAQYMPLDNQPETSIHAQGDV
;
A
#
# COMPACT_ATOMS: atom_id res chain seq x y z
N MET A 1 63.28 -16.34 30.17
CA MET A 1 61.89 -16.34 30.65
C MET A 1 61.07 -15.69 29.56
N GLU A 2 60.08 -16.38 29.03
CA GLU A 2 59.14 -15.78 28.06
C GLU A 2 58.10 -15.00 28.87
N THR A 3 58.10 -13.69 28.70
CA THR A 3 57.12 -12.80 29.32
C THR A 3 56.05 -12.54 28.29
N ASN A 4 54.82 -12.97 28.55
CA ASN A 4 53.70 -12.67 27.66
C ASN A 4 53.47 -11.16 27.63
N GLU A 5 53.79 -10.51 26.51
CA GLU A 5 53.70 -9.05 26.41
C GLU A 5 52.27 -8.55 26.22
N CYS A 6 51.31 -9.43 25.90
CA CYS A 6 49.89 -9.09 25.82
C CYS A 6 49.24 -8.90 27.19
N LEU A 7 49.83 -9.43 28.28
CA LEU A 7 49.28 -9.26 29.64
C LEU A 7 49.39 -7.81 30.15
N GLN A 8 50.33 -7.03 29.61
CA GLN A 8 50.49 -5.62 29.97
C GLN A 8 49.91 -4.72 28.89
N ASN A 9 48.85 -3.99 29.23
CA ASN A 9 48.18 -3.04 28.33
C ASN A 9 47.85 -3.62 26.95
N ASN A 10 47.39 -4.88 26.91
CA ASN A 10 47.08 -5.62 25.68
C ASN A 10 48.22 -5.63 24.65
N GLY A 11 49.46 -5.54 25.12
CA GLY A 11 50.59 -5.39 24.22
C GLY A 11 50.45 -4.18 23.28
N GLY A 12 49.83 -3.06 23.71
CA GLY A 12 49.60 -1.88 22.87
C GLY A 12 48.89 -2.16 21.53
N CYS A 13 48.24 -3.32 21.41
CA CYS A 13 47.47 -3.71 20.23
C CYS A 13 46.01 -3.28 20.40
N TRP A 14 45.29 -3.25 19.29
CA TRP A 14 43.88 -2.93 19.27
C TRP A 14 43.08 -3.93 20.10
N GLN A 15 42.06 -3.43 20.79
CA GLN A 15 41.12 -4.22 21.57
C GLN A 15 39.71 -3.63 21.44
N ASP A 16 38.73 -4.49 21.18
CA ASP A 16 37.32 -4.18 21.38
C ASP A 16 36.92 -4.63 22.79
N ALA A 17 36.67 -3.67 23.67
CA ALA A 17 36.26 -3.93 25.05
C ALA A 17 34.80 -4.44 25.16
N ALA A 18 33.93 -4.13 24.19
CA ALA A 18 32.53 -4.51 24.22
C ALA A 18 32.32 -5.96 23.78
N ALA A 19 33.11 -6.46 22.82
CA ALA A 19 33.13 -7.87 22.43
C ALA A 19 34.25 -8.71 23.09
N ASN A 20 35.11 -8.09 23.89
CA ASN A 20 36.29 -8.72 24.48
C ASN A 20 37.20 -9.39 23.43
N ILE A 21 37.52 -8.65 22.37
CA ILE A 21 38.33 -9.12 21.24
C ILE A 21 39.65 -8.36 21.25
N THR A 22 40.76 -9.05 20.98
CA THR A 22 42.09 -8.46 20.93
C THR A 22 42.83 -8.84 19.64
N ALA A 23 43.63 -7.92 19.14
CA ALA A 23 44.60 -8.16 18.08
C ALA A 23 45.98 -8.63 18.60
N CYS A 24 46.21 -8.68 19.91
CA CYS A 24 47.49 -9.06 20.47
C CYS A 24 47.69 -10.57 20.45
N ARG A 25 48.77 -11.02 19.82
CA ARG A 25 49.22 -12.41 19.82
C ARG A 25 50.66 -12.51 20.30
N ASP A 26 50.85 -13.27 21.37
CA ASP A 26 52.16 -13.56 21.96
C ASP A 26 52.96 -14.55 21.09
N THR A 27 54.27 -14.35 20.98
CA THR A 27 55.18 -15.18 20.18
C THR A 27 56.49 -15.41 20.92
N PHE A 28 57.24 -16.45 20.53
CA PHE A 28 58.56 -16.75 21.10
C PHE A 28 59.61 -15.62 20.93
N ARG A 29 59.34 -14.60 20.11
CA ARG A 29 60.24 -13.46 19.86
C ARG A 29 59.62 -12.10 20.25
N GLY A 30 58.57 -12.10 21.07
CA GLY A 30 57.83 -10.92 21.49
C GLY A 30 56.35 -11.00 21.12
N ARG A 31 55.71 -9.88 20.80
CA ARG A 31 54.29 -9.83 20.38
C ARG A 31 54.09 -9.41 18.93
N VAL A 32 52.98 -9.84 18.34
CA VAL A 32 52.46 -9.31 17.07
C VAL A 32 51.04 -8.77 17.27
N CYS A 33 50.75 -7.63 16.66
CA CYS A 33 49.40 -7.08 16.60
C CYS A 33 48.81 -7.43 15.22
N GLU A 34 47.84 -8.32 15.19
CA GLU A 34 47.18 -8.79 13.96
C GLU A 34 45.67 -8.91 14.21
N CYS A 35 44.86 -8.36 13.29
CA CYS A 35 43.41 -8.40 13.46
C CYS A 35 42.90 -9.86 13.41
N PRO A 36 42.11 -10.29 14.40
CA PRO A 36 41.72 -11.69 14.54
C PRO A 36 40.60 -12.09 13.58
N VAL A 37 40.39 -13.40 13.44
CA VAL A 37 39.20 -13.97 12.79
C VAL A 37 38.42 -14.75 13.84
N ILE A 38 37.21 -14.30 14.16
CA ILE A 38 36.39 -14.86 15.25
C ILE A 38 35.00 -15.17 14.72
N GLN A 39 34.49 -16.38 14.97
CA GLN A 39 33.16 -16.81 14.52
C GLN A 39 32.92 -16.55 13.02
N ASN A 40 33.94 -16.79 12.19
CA ASN A 40 33.95 -16.55 10.74
C ASN A 40 33.79 -15.07 10.32
N VAL A 41 33.94 -14.13 11.25
CA VAL A 41 34.05 -12.70 10.97
C VAL A 41 35.52 -12.34 10.87
N GLN A 42 35.92 -11.78 9.73
CA GLN A 42 37.27 -11.31 9.52
C GLN A 42 37.39 -9.84 9.91
N PHE A 43 38.34 -9.54 10.80
CA PHE A 43 38.70 -8.16 11.10
C PHE A 43 39.84 -7.72 10.19
N VAL A 44 39.74 -6.50 9.68
CA VAL A 44 40.75 -5.91 8.79
C VAL A 44 41.19 -4.56 9.35
N GLY A 45 42.49 -4.29 9.32
CA GLY A 45 43.05 -3.05 9.85
C GLY A 45 44.55 -3.14 10.09
N ASP A 46 45.08 -2.24 10.93
CA ASP A 46 46.50 -2.17 11.25
C ASP A 46 46.90 -3.08 12.43
N GLY A 47 45.92 -3.59 13.20
CA GLY A 47 46.14 -4.41 14.39
C GLY A 47 46.55 -3.61 15.64
N TYR A 48 47.02 -2.37 15.50
CA TYR A 48 47.50 -1.54 16.61
C TYR A 48 46.42 -0.61 17.14
N THR A 49 45.77 0.15 16.24
CA THR A 49 44.80 1.18 16.62
C THR A 49 43.42 0.92 16.03
N HIS A 50 43.34 0.09 15.01
CA HIS A 50 42.14 -0.11 14.22
C HIS A 50 42.05 -1.54 13.71
N CYS A 51 40.97 -2.22 14.09
CA CYS A 51 40.47 -3.40 13.40
C CYS A 51 38.96 -3.23 13.23
N GLU A 52 38.47 -3.34 12.00
CA GLU A 52 37.05 -3.27 11.67
C GLU A 52 36.56 -4.63 11.21
N ALA A 53 35.38 -5.05 11.68
CA ALA A 53 34.74 -6.28 11.25
C ALA A 53 34.26 -6.17 9.79
N THR A 54 34.54 -7.18 8.97
CA THR A 54 34.19 -7.22 7.54
C THR A 54 33.51 -8.54 7.16
N GLY A 55 32.75 -8.54 6.06
CA GLY A 55 32.02 -9.70 5.55
C GLY A 55 30.57 -9.81 6.03
N ALA A 56 29.86 -10.87 5.62
CA ALA A 56 28.42 -11.06 5.85
C ALA A 56 28.03 -11.21 7.32
N LEU A 57 28.93 -11.67 8.17
CA LEU A 57 28.65 -11.95 9.58
C LEU A 57 29.13 -10.85 10.51
N ARG A 58 29.62 -9.72 9.98
CA ARG A 58 30.23 -8.67 10.80
C ARG A 58 29.28 -8.10 11.86
N CYS A 59 27.97 -8.06 11.61
CA CYS A 59 27.01 -7.52 12.57
C CYS A 59 26.77 -8.47 13.76
N ALA A 60 27.17 -9.74 13.67
CA ALA A 60 27.05 -10.68 14.78
C ALA A 60 27.96 -10.31 15.96
N ILE A 61 29.09 -9.64 15.69
CA ILE A 61 30.06 -9.25 16.72
C ILE A 61 29.94 -7.75 16.98
N ASN A 62 29.56 -7.39 18.21
CA ASN A 62 29.38 -5.99 18.64
C ASN A 62 28.59 -5.13 17.64
N ASN A 63 27.60 -5.71 16.93
CA ASN A 63 26.85 -5.01 15.88
C ASN A 63 27.75 -4.37 14.79
N GLY A 64 28.88 -4.99 14.48
CA GLY A 64 29.86 -4.50 13.50
C GLY A 64 30.54 -3.18 13.91
N GLY A 65 30.50 -2.82 15.20
CA GLY A 65 30.93 -1.50 15.68
C GLY A 65 29.94 -0.37 15.35
N CYS A 66 28.75 -0.70 14.87
CA CYS A 66 27.72 0.26 14.49
C CYS A 66 26.74 0.53 15.64
N TRP A 67 26.10 1.68 15.57
CA TRP A 67 25.06 2.08 16.50
C TRP A 67 23.90 1.07 16.49
N LYS A 68 23.41 0.74 17.68
CA LYS A 68 22.16 0.02 17.93
C LYS A 68 21.46 0.64 19.12
N GLU A 69 20.14 0.78 19.03
CA GLU A 69 19.31 1.21 20.15
C GLU A 69 18.01 0.41 20.15
N THR A 70 17.56 0.05 21.35
CA THR A 70 16.29 -0.63 21.58
C THR A 70 15.43 0.24 22.48
N ARG A 71 14.20 0.54 22.05
CA ARG A 71 13.19 1.19 22.91
C ARG A 71 11.92 0.37 22.88
N GLY A 72 11.47 -0.07 24.06
CA GLY A 72 10.32 -0.97 24.16
C GLY A 72 10.59 -2.29 23.45
N SER A 73 9.80 -2.62 22.43
CA SER A 73 9.91 -3.84 21.63
C SER A 73 10.63 -3.65 20.29
N THR A 74 10.95 -2.41 19.90
CA THR A 74 11.59 -2.12 18.62
C THR A 74 13.10 -1.92 18.80
N THR A 75 13.88 -2.54 17.92
CA THR A 75 15.34 -2.40 17.88
C THR A 75 15.74 -1.93 16.50
N PHE A 76 16.49 -0.84 16.45
CA PHE A 76 17.07 -0.31 15.23
C PHE A 76 18.59 -0.47 15.29
N SER A 77 19.19 -0.82 14.16
CA SER A 77 20.64 -0.99 14.03
C SER A 77 21.13 -0.32 12.76
N ALA A 78 22.34 0.24 12.82
CA ALA A 78 23.01 0.84 11.69
C ALA A 78 23.96 -0.13 10.95
N CYS A 79 23.94 -1.42 11.33
CA CYS A 79 24.78 -2.43 10.72
C CYS A 79 24.04 -3.10 9.56
N ILE A 80 24.77 -3.37 8.47
CA ILE A 80 24.23 -3.99 7.24
C ILE A 80 25.03 -5.25 6.94
N ASP A 81 24.33 -6.39 6.83
CA ASP A 81 24.90 -7.74 6.60
C ASP A 81 25.15 -8.07 5.10
N ASP A 82 25.36 -7.07 4.25
CA ASP A 82 25.55 -7.24 2.79
C ASP A 82 27.03 -7.35 2.39
N HIS A 83 27.86 -7.95 3.25
CA HIS A 83 29.33 -7.96 3.11
C HIS A 83 29.99 -6.58 2.97
N THR A 84 29.25 -5.50 3.23
CA THR A 84 29.74 -4.12 3.15
C THR A 84 30.49 -3.74 4.43
N LYS A 85 31.49 -2.87 4.33
CA LYS A 85 32.14 -2.24 5.48
C LYS A 85 31.42 -0.94 5.88
N GLY A 86 31.60 -0.48 7.12
CA GLY A 86 31.02 0.77 7.61
C GLY A 86 29.58 0.67 8.12
N CYS A 87 29.07 1.78 8.66
CA CYS A 87 27.76 1.84 9.30
C CYS A 87 26.84 2.83 8.58
N LYS A 88 25.54 2.51 8.49
CA LYS A 88 24.54 3.38 7.87
C LYS A 88 23.28 3.36 8.70
N CYS A 89 22.82 4.54 9.13
CA CYS A 89 21.59 4.64 9.91
C CYS A 89 20.40 4.03 9.13
N PRO A 90 19.50 3.34 9.85
CA PRO A 90 18.29 2.79 9.24
C PRO A 90 17.36 3.91 8.75
N PRO A 91 16.40 3.61 7.86
CA PRO A 91 15.40 4.59 7.42
C PRO A 91 14.67 5.22 8.61
N GLY A 92 14.36 6.52 8.51
CA GLY A 92 13.79 7.32 9.62
C GLY A 92 14.81 7.84 10.63
N PHE A 93 16.11 7.58 10.40
CA PHE A 93 17.19 8.09 11.25
C PHE A 93 18.27 8.82 10.43
N GLN A 94 18.94 9.78 11.06
CA GLN A 94 20.06 10.53 10.49
C GLN A 94 21.24 10.57 11.46
N GLY A 95 22.46 10.40 10.94
CA GLY A 95 23.68 10.45 11.75
C GLY A 95 24.88 9.78 11.09
N ASP A 96 25.90 9.50 11.89
CA ASP A 96 27.16 8.87 11.46
C ASP A 96 27.07 7.34 11.38
N GLY A 97 26.03 6.74 11.97
CA GLY A 97 25.83 5.28 11.99
C GLY A 97 26.73 4.54 12.99
N VAL A 98 27.77 5.18 13.51
CA VAL A 98 28.72 4.59 14.46
C VAL A 98 28.35 4.95 15.89
N ASN A 99 28.29 6.25 16.20
CA ASN A 99 28.07 6.72 17.56
C ASN A 99 26.62 7.18 17.78
N SER A 100 25.95 7.68 16.75
CA SER A 100 24.62 8.26 16.89
C SER A 100 23.81 8.14 15.60
N CYS A 101 22.64 7.51 15.71
CA CYS A 101 21.54 7.70 14.78
C CYS A 101 20.41 8.40 15.54
N LYS A 102 20.09 9.62 15.14
CA LYS A 102 18.98 10.39 15.72
C LYS A 102 17.75 10.19 14.87
N ASP A 103 16.61 10.09 15.55
CA ASP A 103 15.30 10.08 14.93
C ASP A 103 15.13 11.33 14.05
N LEU A 104 14.73 11.12 12.79
CA LEU A 104 14.50 12.17 11.84
C LEU A 104 13.01 12.52 11.90
N ASP A 105 12.68 13.71 12.40
CA ASP A 105 11.29 14.15 12.52
C ASP A 105 10.73 14.53 11.14
N GLU A 106 10.10 13.56 10.46
CA GLU A 106 9.56 13.77 9.12
C GLU A 106 8.46 14.84 9.09
N CYS A 107 7.76 15.04 10.23
CA CYS A 107 6.73 16.06 10.37
C CYS A 107 7.32 17.47 10.37
N LYS A 108 8.41 17.67 11.12
CA LYS A 108 9.08 18.97 11.25
C LYS A 108 9.85 19.34 9.99
N GLU A 109 10.53 18.37 9.39
CA GLU A 109 11.26 18.55 8.13
C GLU A 109 10.32 18.62 6.91
N LYS A 110 9.01 18.44 7.13
CA LYS A 110 7.97 18.39 6.09
C LYS A 110 8.34 17.38 5.00
N LEU A 111 8.89 16.24 5.37
CA LEU A 111 9.21 15.18 4.41
C LEU A 111 8.02 14.26 4.14
N ALA A 112 7.01 14.28 5.02
CA ALA A 112 5.80 13.49 4.90
C ALA A 112 4.56 14.21 5.45
N CYS A 113 3.37 13.68 5.10
CA CYS A 113 2.07 14.20 5.51
C CYS A 113 1.85 15.67 5.10
N GLN A 114 2.21 16.06 3.87
CA GLN A 114 2.12 17.46 3.42
C GLN A 114 0.70 17.92 3.06
N CYS A 115 -0.30 17.06 3.17
CA CYS A 115 -1.68 17.36 2.83
C CYS A 115 -2.34 18.37 3.79
N PRO A 116 -3.23 19.27 3.31
CA PRO A 116 -3.86 20.31 4.14
C PRO A 116 -4.68 19.78 5.32
N GLU A 117 -5.30 18.60 5.15
CA GLU A 117 -6.17 17.97 6.16
C GLU A 117 -5.46 16.86 6.96
N CYS A 118 -4.14 16.73 6.78
CA CYS A 118 -3.32 15.72 7.44
C CYS A 118 -2.76 16.21 8.77
N GLN A 119 -2.81 15.33 9.76
CA GLN A 119 -2.15 15.47 11.04
C GLN A 119 -0.97 14.51 11.06
N CYS A 120 0.23 15.07 11.18
CA CYS A 120 1.47 14.31 11.31
C CYS A 120 1.84 14.17 12.78
N LYS A 121 2.11 12.94 13.19
CA LYS A 121 2.65 12.63 14.51
C LYS A 121 3.95 11.87 14.33
N ASN A 122 5.05 12.48 14.76
CA ASN A 122 6.35 11.83 14.72
C ASN A 122 6.40 10.68 15.75
N THR A 123 7.01 9.56 15.37
CA THR A 123 7.22 8.39 16.23
C THR A 123 8.67 7.95 16.12
N TRP A 124 9.14 7.10 17.03
CA TRP A 124 10.55 6.70 16.97
C TRP A 124 10.82 5.73 15.82
N GLY A 125 11.59 6.19 14.83
CA GLY A 125 11.95 5.51 13.59
C GLY A 125 10.91 5.56 12.47
N SER A 126 9.83 6.34 12.65
CA SER A 126 8.76 6.48 11.65
C SER A 126 7.86 7.66 12.01
N TYR A 127 6.88 7.94 11.17
CA TYR A 127 5.81 8.89 11.45
C TYR A 127 4.44 8.23 11.24
N GLU A 128 3.42 8.79 11.87
CA GLU A 128 2.02 8.43 11.68
C GLU A 128 1.29 9.63 11.08
N CYS A 129 0.77 9.47 9.85
CA CYS A 129 -0.16 10.44 9.27
C CYS A 129 -1.59 9.99 9.54
N SER A 130 -2.42 10.90 10.00
CA SER A 130 -3.87 10.72 10.08
C SER A 130 -4.57 11.86 9.34
N CYS A 131 -5.79 11.63 8.89
CA CYS A 131 -6.60 12.68 8.29
C CYS A 131 -7.69 13.14 9.26
N THR A 132 -8.04 14.41 9.15
CA THR A 132 -9.17 14.99 9.89
C THR A 132 -10.49 14.36 9.39
N ASP A 133 -11.56 14.38 10.18
CA ASP A 133 -12.92 13.96 9.77
C ASP A 133 -13.12 12.49 9.34
N GLY A 134 -12.27 11.57 9.80
CA GLY A 134 -12.44 10.13 9.56
C GLY A 134 -12.17 9.70 8.11
N LEU A 135 -11.43 10.54 7.37
CA LEU A 135 -10.89 10.29 6.05
C LEU A 135 -9.76 9.23 6.11
N PHE A 136 -9.59 8.46 5.04
CA PHE A 136 -8.48 7.51 4.96
C PHE A 136 -7.25 8.19 4.34
N TYR A 137 -6.12 8.09 5.02
CA TYR A 137 -4.83 8.57 4.53
C TYR A 137 -4.21 7.54 3.57
N THR A 138 -3.78 8.00 2.40
CA THR A 138 -3.08 7.18 1.39
C THR A 138 -1.63 7.63 1.26
N ARG A 139 -0.68 6.75 1.59
CA ARG A 139 0.77 7.05 1.62
C ARG A 139 1.38 7.29 0.23
N GLU A 140 0.86 6.66 -0.83
CA GLU A 140 1.41 6.77 -2.20
C GLU A 140 1.27 8.19 -2.78
N ASN A 141 0.14 8.84 -2.50
CA ASN A 141 -0.20 10.15 -3.06
C ASN A 141 -0.30 11.25 -2.01
N ASP A 142 0.06 10.94 -0.75
CA ASP A 142 0.02 11.87 0.39
C ASP A 142 -1.32 12.64 0.45
N MET A 143 -2.44 11.90 0.35
CA MET A 143 -3.79 12.47 0.23
C MET A 143 -4.80 11.84 1.19
N CYS A 144 -5.78 12.64 1.59
CA CYS A 144 -6.94 12.20 2.36
C CYS A 144 -8.12 11.93 1.42
N ILE A 145 -8.66 10.71 1.47
CA ILE A 145 -9.79 10.32 0.63
C ILE A 145 -11.07 10.27 1.46
N GLY A 146 -12.06 11.03 1.01
CA GLY A 146 -13.46 11.00 1.41
C GLY A 146 -14.07 9.60 1.30
N LYS A 147 -14.78 9.14 2.35
CA LYS A 147 -15.78 8.07 2.18
C LYS A 147 -16.90 8.47 1.21
N TYR A 148 -16.99 9.74 0.85
CA TYR A 148 -17.91 10.25 -0.16
C TYR A 148 -17.22 10.30 -1.52
N ALA A 149 -16.78 9.13 -2.01
CA ALA A 149 -16.73 8.95 -3.44
C ALA A 149 -18.13 9.28 -3.95
N ALA A 150 -18.21 10.34 -4.74
CA ALA A 150 -19.43 10.89 -5.31
C ALA A 150 -20.47 9.79 -5.55
N SER A 151 -21.50 9.75 -4.71
CA SER A 151 -22.81 9.17 -5.05
C SER A 151 -23.46 10.07 -6.11
N VAL A 152 -22.76 10.33 -7.20
CA VAL A 152 -23.32 10.89 -8.41
C VAL A 152 -23.76 9.69 -9.23
N THR A 153 -25.00 9.30 -8.96
CA THR A 153 -25.93 8.83 -10.00
C THR A 153 -25.56 7.55 -10.75
N GLY A 154 -25.18 6.48 -10.05
CA GLY A 154 -25.39 5.12 -10.60
C GLY A 154 -26.88 4.85 -10.85
N GLY A 155 -27.77 5.40 -10.01
CA GLY A 155 -29.22 5.32 -10.19
C GLY A 155 -29.78 6.40 -11.14
N GLY A 156 -29.38 7.66 -10.97
CA GLY A 156 -29.99 8.79 -11.69
C GLY A 156 -29.83 8.71 -13.21
N ILE A 157 -28.62 8.42 -13.70
CA ILE A 157 -28.35 8.34 -15.14
C ILE A 157 -29.09 7.14 -15.75
N VAL A 158 -29.09 5.99 -15.04
CA VAL A 158 -29.79 4.79 -15.49
C VAL A 158 -31.31 5.00 -15.57
N TRP A 159 -31.90 5.65 -14.56
CA TRP A 159 -33.32 6.01 -14.58
C TRP A 159 -33.66 6.99 -15.71
N MET A 160 -32.81 7.96 -16.00
CA MET A 160 -33.01 8.89 -17.13
C MET A 160 -32.98 8.16 -18.48
N VAL A 161 -32.05 7.22 -18.67
CA VAL A 161 -32.00 6.39 -19.88
C VAL A 161 -33.24 5.50 -20.02
N ILE A 162 -33.70 4.88 -18.92
CA ILE A 162 -34.91 4.05 -18.91
C ILE A 162 -36.15 4.88 -19.27
N LEU A 163 -36.28 6.10 -18.73
CA LEU A 163 -37.41 6.99 -19.05
C LEU A 163 -37.40 7.42 -20.51
N ILE A 164 -36.25 7.75 -21.08
CA ILE A 164 -36.13 8.13 -22.49
C ILE A 164 -36.54 6.96 -23.40
N LEU A 165 -36.08 5.74 -23.10
CA LEU A 165 -36.46 4.54 -23.87
C LEU A 165 -37.95 4.23 -23.76
N ALA A 166 -38.56 4.40 -22.58
CA ALA A 166 -39.99 4.21 -22.38
C ALA A 166 -40.82 5.22 -23.18
N VAL A 167 -40.43 6.50 -23.20
CA VAL A 167 -41.11 7.55 -23.97
C VAL A 167 -40.97 7.31 -25.47
N ALA A 168 -39.77 6.96 -25.95
CA ALA A 168 -39.54 6.62 -27.36
C ALA A 168 -40.36 5.40 -27.79
N GLY A 169 -40.42 4.36 -26.95
CA GLY A 169 -41.23 3.16 -27.17
C GLY A 169 -42.73 3.47 -27.22
N ALA A 170 -43.24 4.28 -26.28
CA ALA A 170 -44.64 4.69 -26.24
C ALA A 170 -45.02 5.55 -27.45
N GLY A 171 -44.16 6.50 -27.84
CA GLY A 171 -44.34 7.33 -29.03
C GLY A 171 -44.37 6.52 -30.33
N GLY A 172 -43.44 5.56 -30.46
CA GLY A 172 -43.41 4.63 -31.60
C GLY A 172 -44.66 3.75 -31.69
N TYR A 173 -45.10 3.20 -30.56
CA TYR A 173 -46.32 2.38 -30.50
C TYR A 173 -47.59 3.19 -30.85
N ALA A 174 -47.69 4.43 -30.36
CA ALA A 174 -48.80 5.31 -30.71
C ALA A 174 -48.83 5.65 -32.20
N PHE A 175 -47.67 5.93 -32.81
CA PHE A 175 -47.56 6.18 -34.25
C PHE A 175 -47.92 4.95 -35.09
N TYR A 176 -47.44 3.77 -34.69
CA TYR A 176 -47.78 2.50 -35.33
C TYR A 176 -49.30 2.25 -35.33
N LYS A 177 -49.95 2.42 -34.16
CA LYS A 177 -51.40 2.25 -34.01
C LYS A 177 -52.19 3.30 -34.79
N TYR A 178 -51.74 4.55 -34.80
CA TYR A 178 -52.34 5.62 -35.59
C TYR A 178 -52.26 5.31 -37.09
N ARG A 179 -51.11 4.83 -37.56
CA ARG A 179 -50.92 4.46 -38.96
C ARG A 179 -51.77 3.27 -39.38
N ILE A 180 -51.90 2.22 -38.56
CA ILE A 180 -52.82 1.10 -38.83
C ILE A 180 -54.27 1.55 -38.90
N ARG A 181 -54.73 2.39 -37.95
CA ARG A 181 -56.10 2.92 -38.01
C ARG A 181 -56.35 3.75 -39.26
N ARG A 182 -55.34 4.51 -39.71
CA ARG A 182 -55.44 5.29 -40.96
C ARG A 182 -55.47 4.40 -42.20
N TYR A 183 -54.69 3.32 -42.24
CA TYR A 183 -54.76 2.30 -43.30
C TYR A 183 -56.15 1.64 -43.37
N MET A 184 -56.79 1.38 -42.22
CA MET A 184 -58.16 0.86 -42.15
C MET A 184 -59.21 1.84 -42.70
N ASP A 185 -58.99 3.15 -42.57
CA ASP A 185 -59.93 4.17 -43.06
C ASP A 185 -59.75 4.51 -44.55
N SER A 186 -58.54 4.38 -45.12
CA SER A 186 -58.28 4.79 -46.51
C SER A 186 -58.29 3.66 -47.54
N GLU A 187 -58.14 2.38 -47.17
CA GLU A 187 -58.08 1.30 -48.18
C GLU A 187 -58.92 0.03 -47.90
N ILE A 188 -59.49 -0.16 -46.69
CA ILE A 188 -60.21 -1.42 -46.34
C ILE A 188 -61.70 -1.20 -45.99
N ARG A 189 -62.36 -0.16 -46.51
CA ARG A 189 -63.85 -0.20 -46.67
C ARG A 189 -64.28 -0.96 -47.91
N ALA A 190 -63.38 -1.15 -48.89
CA ALA A 190 -63.69 -1.83 -50.14
C ALA A 190 -63.71 -3.36 -50.01
N ILE A 191 -62.87 -3.95 -49.14
CA ILE A 191 -62.68 -5.42 -49.10
C ILE A 191 -63.66 -6.12 -48.15
N MET A 192 -64.18 -5.44 -47.12
CA MET A 192 -65.20 -6.01 -46.21
C MET A 192 -66.63 -5.94 -46.77
N ALA A 193 -66.87 -5.24 -47.87
CA ALA A 193 -68.16 -5.22 -48.56
C ALA A 193 -68.41 -6.47 -49.43
N GLN A 194 -67.38 -7.31 -49.66
CA GLN A 194 -67.50 -8.51 -50.50
C GLN A 194 -67.78 -9.83 -49.74
N TYR A 195 -67.86 -9.82 -48.40
CA TYR A 195 -68.06 -11.02 -47.59
C TYR A 195 -69.22 -10.95 -46.59
N MET A 196 -70.23 -10.12 -46.85
CA MET A 196 -71.50 -10.22 -46.13
C MET A 196 -72.66 -10.35 -47.12
N PRO A 197 -73.05 -11.58 -47.51
CA PRO A 197 -74.32 -11.80 -48.18
C PRO A 197 -75.44 -11.59 -47.15
N LEU A 198 -76.37 -10.68 -47.45
CA LEU A 198 -77.69 -10.68 -46.83
C LEU A 198 -78.44 -11.93 -47.33
N ASP A 199 -78.38 -13.02 -46.58
CA ASP A 199 -79.44 -14.03 -46.67
C ASP A 199 -80.65 -13.47 -45.92
N ASN A 200 -81.55 -12.92 -46.74
CA ASN A 200 -82.87 -12.47 -46.35
C ASN A 200 -83.84 -13.53 -46.86
N GLN A 201 -84.45 -14.33 -45.99
CA GLN A 201 -85.75 -14.98 -46.20
C GLN A 201 -86.36 -15.47 -44.87
N PRO A 202 -87.69 -15.58 -44.79
CA PRO A 202 -88.49 -14.88 -43.77
C PRO A 202 -89.32 -15.80 -42.86
N GLU A 203 -90.03 -15.18 -41.90
CA GLU A 203 -91.16 -15.73 -41.11
C GLU A 203 -90.83 -16.88 -40.13
N THR A 204 -91.03 -16.76 -38.82
CA THR A 204 -92.34 -16.76 -38.15
C THR A 204 -92.06 -16.62 -36.64
N SER A 205 -92.52 -15.54 -36.01
CA SER A 205 -93.63 -15.56 -35.03
C SER A 205 -93.49 -16.54 -33.85
N ILE A 206 -93.34 -15.93 -32.66
CA ILE A 206 -94.18 -16.16 -31.46
C ILE A 206 -93.69 -17.15 -30.37
N HIS A 207 -93.77 -16.62 -29.13
CA HIS A 207 -93.83 -17.24 -27.78
C HIS A 207 -92.58 -17.90 -27.22
N ALA A 208 -92.28 -17.88 -25.93
CA ALA A 208 -92.71 -17.13 -24.73
C ALA A 208 -91.83 -17.67 -23.57
N GLN A 209 -91.71 -16.92 -22.47
CA GLN A 209 -91.63 -17.37 -21.06
C GLN A 209 -90.76 -18.63 -20.76
N GLY A 210 -89.67 -18.58 -19.98
CA GLY A 210 -89.59 -18.15 -18.58
C GLY A 210 -89.27 -19.35 -17.66
N ASP A 211 -88.34 -19.11 -16.73
CA ASP A 211 -88.16 -19.69 -15.39
C ASP A 211 -87.81 -21.19 -15.18
N VAL A 212 -86.64 -21.41 -14.55
CA VAL A 212 -86.50 -21.97 -13.19
C VAL A 212 -85.38 -21.20 -12.46
#